data_AF-A0A4V1MK43-F1
#
_entry.id   AF-A0A4V1MK43-F1
#
_cell.length_a   1.000
_cell.length_b   1.000
_cell.length_c   1.000
_cell.angle_alpha   90.00
_cell.angle_beta   90.00
_cell.angle_gamma   90.00
#
_symmetry.space_group_name_H-M   'P 1'
#
loop_
_entity.id
_entity.type
_entity.pdbx_description
1 polymer ?
#
loop_
_entity_poly.entity_id
_entity_poly.type
_entity_poly.pdbx_seq_one_letter_code
_entity_poly.pdbx_strand_id
1 'polypeptide(L)'
;MPTEFNNINWDYTDLVSYLNTNLGCVHFAALTIKIAQALFGKHIANHSDCAKEAVLVTFYKQGPKYYNKFHKRLQDNPNASIVPGEGSRVAMQRSRIIKALNNQQ
;
A
#
# COMPACT_ATOMS: atom_id res chain seq x y z
N MET A 1 20.28 3.45 -7.23
CA MET A 1 19.11 3.61 -8.12
C MET A 1 19.40 2.84 -9.40
N PRO A 2 18.40 2.24 -10.08
CA PRO A 2 18.64 1.50 -11.31
C PRO A 2 19.36 2.40 -12.32
N THR A 3 20.40 1.87 -12.94
CA THR A 3 21.30 2.56 -13.89
C THR A 3 20.58 3.02 -15.17
N GLU A 4 19.32 2.62 -15.35
CA GLU A 4 18.48 2.82 -16.55
C GLU A 4 17.91 4.23 -16.71
N PHE A 5 17.98 5.08 -15.69
CA PHE A 5 17.43 6.45 -15.73
C PHE A 5 18.44 7.53 -16.10
N ASN A 6 19.69 7.17 -16.34
CA ASN A 6 20.73 8.12 -16.71
C ASN A 6 20.82 8.19 -18.25
N ASN A 7 20.36 9.31 -18.83
CA ASN A 7 20.51 9.72 -20.25
C ASN A 7 19.45 9.27 -21.27
N ILE A 8 18.17 9.50 -21.01
CA ILE A 8 17.16 9.47 -22.08
C ILE A 8 16.14 10.59 -21.82
N ASN A 9 15.79 11.36 -22.85
CA ASN A 9 14.72 12.35 -22.78
C ASN A 9 13.38 11.62 -22.98
N TRP A 10 12.89 10.98 -21.91
CA TRP A 10 11.68 10.16 -21.95
C TRP A 10 10.46 11.04 -22.22
N ASP A 11 9.62 10.61 -23.16
CA ASP A 11 8.28 11.16 -23.32
C ASP A 11 7.24 10.36 -22.50
N TYR A 12 5.98 10.77 -22.55
CA TYR A 12 4.92 10.10 -21.78
C TYR A 12 4.67 8.65 -22.24
N THR A 13 4.95 8.32 -23.51
CA THR A 13 4.78 6.98 -24.06
C THR A 13 5.88 6.03 -23.59
N ASP A 14 7.11 6.53 -23.44
CA ASP A 14 8.22 5.79 -22.83
C ASP A 14 7.91 5.41 -21.38
N LEU A 15 7.38 6.37 -20.62
CA LEU A 15 6.98 6.15 -19.22
C LEU A 15 5.87 5.09 -19.10
N VAL A 16 4.84 5.20 -19.92
CA VAL A 16 3.74 4.21 -19.94
C VAL A 16 4.27 2.83 -20.34
N SER A 17 5.13 2.75 -21.35
CA SER A 17 5.73 1.50 -21.81
C SER A 17 6.57 0.85 -20.72
N TYR A 18 7.36 1.64 -19.98
CA TYR A 18 8.14 1.14 -18.86
C TYR A 18 7.28 0.63 -17.72
N LEU A 19 6.23 1.38 -17.33
CA LEU A 19 5.30 0.96 -16.28
C LEU A 19 4.60 -0.35 -16.62
N ASN A 20 4.39 -0.66 -17.90
CA ASN A 20 3.84 -1.94 -18.34
C ASN A 20 4.81 -3.12 -18.22
N THR A 21 6.10 -2.89 -17.98
CA THR A 21 7.05 -3.96 -17.68
C THR A 21 6.93 -4.42 -16.22
N ASN A 22 7.33 -5.67 -15.94
CA ASN A 22 7.39 -6.18 -14.56
C ASN A 22 8.31 -5.31 -13.67
N LEU A 23 9.45 -4.86 -14.22
CA LEU A 23 10.41 -4.05 -13.49
C LEU A 23 9.85 -2.65 -13.16
N GLY A 24 9.24 -1.99 -14.16
CA GLY A 24 8.59 -0.69 -13.96
C GLY A 24 7.43 -0.76 -12.97
N CYS A 25 6.60 -1.81 -13.04
CA CYS A 25 5.58 -2.10 -12.04
C CYS A 25 6.16 -2.18 -10.62
N VAL A 26 7.24 -2.95 -10.43
CA VAL A 26 7.90 -3.11 -9.12
C VAL A 26 8.47 -1.79 -8.63
N HIS A 27 9.16 -1.03 -9.49
CA HIS A 27 9.72 0.27 -9.11
C HIS A 27 8.63 1.27 -8.72
N PHE A 28 7.54 1.33 -9.47
CA PHE A 28 6.41 2.20 -9.17
C PHE A 28 5.72 1.81 -7.85
N ALA A 29 5.49 0.51 -7.63
CA ALA A 29 4.95 0.01 -6.38
C ALA A 29 5.87 0.33 -5.20
N ALA A 30 7.19 0.11 -5.33
CA ALA A 30 8.17 0.44 -4.31
C ALA A 30 8.19 1.93 -3.97
N LEU A 31 8.14 2.81 -4.97
CA LEU A 31 8.08 4.26 -4.76
C LEU A 31 6.80 4.66 -4.02
N THR A 32 5.66 4.09 -4.41
CA THR A 32 4.37 4.35 -3.78
C THR A 32 4.34 3.86 -2.32
N ILE A 33 4.90 2.68 -2.05
CA ILE A 33 5.04 2.14 -0.70
C ILE A 33 5.97 3.01 0.15
N LYS A 34 7.07 3.53 -0.42
CA LYS A 34 7.99 4.44 0.28
C LYS A 34 7.29 5.75 0.68
N ILE A 35 6.43 6.29 -0.18
CA ILE A 35 5.57 7.44 0.17
C ILE A 35 4.62 7.06 1.32
N ALA A 36 3.98 5.90 1.26
CA ALA A 36 3.10 5.42 2.32
C ALA A 36 3.85 5.27 3.65
N GLN A 37 5.08 4.75 3.66
CA GLN A 37 5.90 4.63 4.86
C GLN A 37 6.19 6.00 5.49
N ALA A 38 6.49 7.01 4.68
CA ALA A 38 6.70 8.37 5.18
C ALA A 38 5.42 8.96 5.82
N LEU A 39 4.25 8.71 5.21
CA LEU A 39 2.97 9.22 5.69
C LEU A 39 2.45 8.49 6.94
N PHE A 40 2.58 7.17 6.99
CA PHE A 40 1.96 6.34 8.02
C PHE A 40 2.93 5.80 9.08
N GLY A 41 4.25 5.91 8.89
CA GLY A 41 5.24 5.20 9.69
C GLY A 41 5.06 5.37 11.20
N LYS A 42 4.80 6.59 11.67
CA LYS A 42 4.53 6.87 13.09
C LYS A 42 3.21 6.28 13.59
N HIS A 43 2.21 6.18 12.72
CA HIS A 43 0.86 5.70 13.05
C HIS A 43 0.74 4.18 13.04
N ILE A 44 1.68 3.47 12.39
CA ILE A 44 1.69 2.00 12.29
C ILE A 44 2.86 1.35 13.01
N ALA A 45 3.69 2.12 13.75
CA ALA A 45 4.89 1.62 14.39
C ALA A 45 4.62 0.38 15.29
N ASN A 46 3.50 0.43 16.02
CA ASN A 46 3.09 -0.60 16.97
C ASN A 46 2.20 -1.70 16.35
N HIS A 47 1.93 -1.65 15.05
CA HIS A 47 1.18 -2.70 14.36
C HIS A 47 2.06 -3.94 14.17
N SER A 48 1.43 -5.12 14.05
CA SER A 48 2.11 -6.31 13.56
C SER A 48 2.58 -6.10 12.12
N ASP A 49 3.59 -6.83 11.67
CA ASP A 49 4.16 -6.66 10.33
C ASP A 49 3.12 -6.87 9.23
N CYS A 50 2.27 -7.89 9.37
CA CYS A 50 1.14 -8.11 8.47
C CYS A 50 0.17 -6.91 8.42
N ALA A 51 -0.10 -6.27 9.55
CA ALA A 51 -0.96 -5.08 9.59
C ALA A 51 -0.27 -3.84 9.00
N LYS A 52 1.05 -3.68 9.19
CA LYS A 52 1.84 -2.63 8.54
C LYS A 52 1.77 -2.78 7.02
N GLU A 53 2.09 -3.96 6.51
CA GLU A 53 2.03 -4.28 5.08
C GLU A 53 0.64 -4.01 4.51
N ALA A 54 -0.41 -4.46 5.20
CA ALA A 54 -1.79 -4.28 4.75
C ALA A 54 -2.19 -2.79 4.64
N VAL A 55 -1.70 -1.91 5.52
CA VAL A 55 -1.89 -0.44 5.41
C VAL A 55 -1.14 0.12 4.21
N LEU A 56 0.13 -0.27 4.02
CA LEU A 56 0.95 0.21 2.90
C LEU A 56 0.36 -0.22 1.54
N VAL A 57 -0.09 -1.47 1.43
CA VAL A 57 -0.78 -2.00 0.24
C VAL A 57 -2.13 -1.29 0.02
N THR A 58 -2.83 -0.91 1.09
CA THR A 58 -4.08 -0.13 0.95
C THR A 58 -3.81 1.23 0.33
N PHE A 59 -2.74 1.92 0.75
CA PHE A 59 -2.34 3.17 0.14
C PHE A 59 -1.90 3.00 -1.32
N TYR A 60 -1.14 1.94 -1.65
CA TYR A 60 -0.81 1.63 -3.04
C TYR A 60 -2.07 1.52 -3.92
N LYS A 61 -3.14 0.89 -3.42
CA LYS A 61 -4.40 0.73 -4.16
C LYS A 61 -5.27 1.98 -4.23
N GLN A 62 -5.33 2.76 -3.16
CA GLN A 62 -6.29 3.87 -3.02
C GLN A 62 -5.67 5.27 -3.16
N GLY A 63 -4.34 5.34 -3.13
CA GLY A 63 -3.57 6.58 -3.20
C GLY A 63 -3.88 7.58 -2.07
N PRO A 64 -3.68 8.88 -2.34
CA PRO A 64 -3.84 9.95 -1.36
C PRO A 64 -5.23 10.03 -0.70
N LYS A 65 -6.28 9.55 -1.38
CA LYS A 65 -7.65 9.51 -0.83
C LYS A 65 -7.72 8.74 0.48
N TYR A 66 -6.93 7.67 0.63
CA TYR A 66 -6.89 6.89 1.85
C TYR A 66 -6.23 7.66 3.02
N TYR A 67 -5.12 8.36 2.75
CA TYR A 67 -4.48 9.23 3.74
C TYR A 67 -5.40 10.37 4.16
N ASN A 68 -6.04 11.06 3.22
CA ASN A 68 -6.92 12.19 3.53
C ASN A 68 -8.10 11.80 4.43
N LYS A 69 -8.70 10.61 4.20
CA LYS A 69 -9.75 10.07 5.07
C LYS A 69 -9.25 9.81 6.49
N PHE A 70 -8.06 9.24 6.62
CA PHE A 70 -7.45 9.01 7.93
C PHE A 70 -7.09 10.32 8.63
N HIS A 71 -6.47 11.24 7.91
CA HIS A 71 -6.07 12.53 8.46
C HIS A 71 -7.28 13.32 8.98
N LYS A 72 -8.39 13.34 8.25
CA LYS A 72 -9.64 13.93 8.73
C LYS A 72 -10.13 13.28 10.04
N ARG A 73 -10.13 11.95 10.12
CA ARG A 73 -10.47 11.24 11.38
C ARG A 73 -9.52 11.59 12.52
N LEU A 74 -8.25 11.83 12.23
CA LEU A 74 -7.25 12.20 13.24
C LEU A 74 -7.47 13.63 13.76
N GLN A 75 -7.91 14.55 12.89
CA GLN A 75 -8.32 15.90 13.28
C GLN A 75 -9.56 15.86 14.19
N ASP A 76 -10.54 15.02 13.85
CA ASP A 76 -11.77 14.86 14.65
C ASP A 76 -11.51 14.07 15.95
N ASN A 77 -10.54 13.17 15.96
CA ASN A 77 -10.16 12.33 17.09
C ASN A 77 -8.64 12.03 17.07
N PRO A 78 -7.84 12.68 17.95
CA PRO A 78 -6.39 12.46 18.01
C PRO A 78 -5.96 11.01 18.30
N ASN A 79 -6.85 10.18 18.84
CA ASN A 79 -6.61 8.76 19.12
C ASN A 79 -7.04 7.84 17.96
N ALA A 80 -7.43 8.39 16.81
CA ALA A 80 -7.81 7.60 15.66
C ALA A 80 -6.65 6.73 15.17
N SER A 81 -6.87 5.42 15.09
CA SER A 81 -5.93 4.49 14.48
C SER A 81 -6.24 4.27 12.99
N ILE A 82 -5.18 4.20 12.19
CA ILE A 82 -5.23 3.80 10.78
C ILE A 82 -5.44 2.29 10.71
N VAL A 83 -6.38 1.85 9.87
CA VAL A 83 -6.67 0.43 9.70
C VAL A 83 -6.59 0.05 8.22
N PRO A 84 -6.15 -1.18 7.88
CA PRO A 84 -6.13 -1.65 6.51
C PRO A 84 -7.50 -1.53 5.84
N GLY A 85 -7.51 -1.26 4.54
CA GLY A 85 -8.73 -1.21 3.73
C GLY A 85 -9.30 -2.60 3.43
N GLU A 86 -10.47 -2.60 2.82
CA GLU A 86 -11.13 -3.82 2.35
C GLU A 86 -10.28 -4.57 1.30
N GLY A 87 -10.32 -5.90 1.36
CA GLY A 87 -9.46 -6.79 0.57
C GLY A 87 -8.09 -7.07 1.21
N SER A 88 -7.43 -6.08 1.83
CA SER A 88 -6.19 -6.34 2.58
C SER A 88 -6.46 -7.07 3.89
N ARG A 89 -7.63 -6.84 4.49
CA ARG A 89 -8.11 -7.56 5.69
C ARG A 89 -8.32 -9.05 5.45
N VAL A 90 -8.63 -9.45 4.21
CA VAL A 90 -8.77 -10.85 3.81
C VAL A 90 -7.44 -11.59 4.00
N ALA A 91 -6.32 -10.96 3.64
CA ALA A 91 -4.99 -11.55 3.85
C ALA A 91 -4.71 -11.78 5.35
N MET A 92 -5.08 -10.82 6.20
CA MET A 92 -4.94 -10.95 7.66
C MET A 92 -5.84 -12.04 8.27
N GLN A 93 -6.92 -12.42 7.58
CA GLN A 93 -7.87 -13.42 8.03
C GLN A 93 -7.70 -14.77 7.33
N ARG A 94 -6.60 -14.97 6.58
CA ARG A 94 -6.37 -16.17 5.76
C ARG A 94 -6.65 -17.48 6.51
N SER A 95 -6.15 -17.64 7.74
CA SER A 95 -6.37 -18.84 8.54
C SER A 95 -7.84 -19.06 8.92
N ARG A 96 -8.57 -17.99 9.26
CA ARG A 96 -10.01 -18.04 9.57
C ARG A 96 -10.84 -18.38 8.33
N ILE A 97 -10.46 -17.84 7.18
CA ILE A 97 -11.10 -18.13 5.89
C ILE A 97 -10.91 -19.59 5.52
N ILE A 98 -9.68 -20.12 5.60
CA ILE A 98 -9.40 -21.55 5.35
C ILE A 98 -10.22 -22.43 6.29
N LYS A 99 -10.26 -22.11 7.59
CA LYS A 99 -11.07 -22.86 8.56
C LYS A 99 -12.56 -22.82 8.24
N ALA A 100 -13.09 -21.66 7.85
CA ALA A 100 -14.50 -21.53 7.47
C ALA A 100 -14.84 -22.38 6.23
N LEU A 101 -13.97 -22.39 5.22
CA LEU A 101 -14.15 -23.21 4.02
C LEU A 101 -14.11 -24.71 4.34
N ASN A 102 -13.20 -25.13 5.23
CA ASN A 102 -13.07 -26.54 5.62
C ASN A 102 -14.21 -27.02 6.55
N ASN A 103 -14.88 -26.10 7.26
CA ASN A 103 -16.02 -26.39 8.12
C ASN A 103 -17.37 -26.44 7.37
N GLN A 104 -17.37 -26.27 6.04
CA GLN A 104 -18.56 -26.39 5.19
C GLN A 104 -18.65 -27.76 4.48
N GLN A 105 -17.92 -28.77 4.96
CA GLN A 105 -18.11 -30.19 4.62
C GLN A 105 -18.91 -30.87 5.73
#